data_AF-A0A822YGQ8-F1
#
_entry.id   AF-A0A822YGQ8-F1
#
_cell.length_a   1.000
_cell.length_b   1.000
_cell.length_c   1.000
_cell.angle_alpha   90.00
_cell.angle_beta   90.00
_cell.angle_gamma   90.00
#
_symmetry.space_group_name_H-M   'P 1'
#
loop_
_entity.id
_entity.type
_entity.pdbx_description
1 polymer ?
#
loop_
_entity_poly.entity_id
_entity_poly.type
_entity_poly.pdbx_seq_one_letter_code
_entity_poly.pdbx_strand_id
1 'polypeptide(L)'
;MDTKRFRTQISPPKHSDLANDCSSQVAGRKSTGLNTMKLMGILVVCLMIFPVLVSIIYRDMKSDRVRGFAEARDFLLITEEGTYFQVISLIFCLSSFIIYYVFLSFSPPPITKKTISNKLVPKSGSEDIISDQTVEETQDKLLGGLLVDEFDDEESCLSRYQSILYRKTLPHRPSSYLVSRLRRYEALHKRCGAYTKSYNRTLEQLKSGHITGPTDCKYVVWISFSGLGNRILALASAFLYALLTNRVLLVDRGNDMTDLFCEPFPGVSWLLPLEFPLNDQFNSFNQGHPHCYGNMVLNNSTGSVPPPFVYLHLAHDYNDHDKLFFCDQDQSHLQNVPWLVIKTDNYFVPSLFLIPSFDKELSNLFPDKETVFHHLGRYLFHPTNSVWGLISRYYQAYLAKADVRVGIQIRVFDTGTGPFQYVIDQILACSLKEKVLPEVDVHKPIITGPLGK
;
A
#
# COMPACT_ATOMS: atom_id res chain seq x y z
N MET A 1 -26.10 -56.37 9.32
CA MET A 1 -25.43 -57.34 8.40
C MET A 1 -25.30 -56.68 7.03
N ASP A 2 -24.31 -57.09 6.25
CA ASP A 2 -24.11 -56.74 4.82
C ASP A 2 -25.28 -57.37 3.98
N THR A 3 -25.65 -57.00 2.74
CA THR A 3 -24.83 -56.84 1.51
C THR A 3 -25.54 -56.07 0.35
N LYS A 4 -24.74 -55.29 -0.42
CA LYS A 4 -24.62 -55.17 -1.92
C LYS A 4 -25.91 -55.00 -2.80
N ARG A 5 -26.08 -54.12 -3.81
CA ARG A 5 -25.25 -53.39 -4.84
C ARG A 5 -25.25 -54.05 -6.24
N PHE A 6 -25.12 -53.24 -7.32
CA PHE A 6 -24.99 -53.52 -8.80
C PHE A 6 -26.29 -53.49 -9.64
N ARG A 7 -26.38 -53.00 -10.91
CA ARG A 7 -25.52 -52.07 -11.72
C ARG A 7 -26.22 -51.55 -13.04
N THR A 8 -26.01 -50.27 -13.39
CA THR A 8 -25.88 -49.63 -14.76
C THR A 8 -26.92 -49.75 -15.92
N GLN A 9 -26.85 -48.74 -16.80
CA GLN A 9 -27.66 -48.40 -17.99
C GLN A 9 -27.29 -49.15 -19.30
N ILE A 10 -28.08 -48.95 -20.38
CA ILE A 10 -27.67 -48.48 -21.74
C ILE A 10 -28.94 -48.01 -22.55
N SER A 11 -28.78 -47.29 -23.67
CA SER A 11 -29.79 -46.50 -24.45
C SER A 11 -29.64 -46.69 -26.00
N PRO A 12 -30.16 -45.88 -26.97
CA PRO A 12 -31.20 -44.81 -27.02
C PRO A 12 -32.39 -45.21 -27.98
N PRO A 13 -32.70 -44.71 -29.22
CA PRO A 13 -32.68 -43.36 -29.89
C PRO A 13 -33.86 -42.93 -30.85
N LYS A 14 -33.91 -41.63 -31.20
CA LYS A 14 -34.23 -40.97 -32.53
C LYS A 14 -35.65 -40.70 -33.12
N HIS A 15 -35.83 -39.43 -33.59
CA HIS A 15 -36.70 -38.85 -34.67
C HIS A 15 -38.24 -39.03 -34.57
N SER A 16 -39.13 -38.25 -35.23
CA SER A 16 -39.06 -37.16 -36.26
C SER A 16 -40.33 -36.26 -36.17
N ASP A 17 -40.61 -35.19 -36.95
CA ASP A 17 -39.89 -34.01 -37.52
C ASP A 17 -41.00 -33.08 -38.16
N LEU A 18 -40.76 -32.39 -39.31
CA LEU A 18 -41.70 -31.66 -40.22
C LEU A 18 -42.21 -30.21 -39.92
N ALA A 19 -42.54 -29.50 -41.02
CA ALA A 19 -43.01 -28.10 -41.10
C ALA A 19 -43.92 -27.88 -42.35
N ASN A 20 -44.55 -26.70 -42.49
CA ASN A 20 -45.29 -26.17 -43.67
C ASN A 20 -45.14 -24.62 -43.68
N ASP A 21 -44.97 -23.86 -44.78
CA ASP A 21 -45.72 -23.74 -46.07
C ASP A 21 -46.96 -22.80 -45.93
N CYS A 22 -47.26 -21.79 -46.78
CA CYS A 22 -46.62 -21.30 -48.02
C CYS A 22 -46.91 -19.79 -48.32
N SER A 23 -46.17 -19.25 -49.31
CA SER A 23 -46.55 -18.23 -50.30
C SER A 23 -46.79 -16.74 -49.93
N SER A 24 -46.73 -15.92 -50.98
CA SER A 24 -46.43 -14.47 -50.99
C SER A 24 -47.49 -13.62 -51.70
N GLN A 25 -47.47 -12.29 -51.50
CA GLN A 25 -47.49 -11.36 -52.64
C GLN A 25 -46.96 -9.92 -52.34
N VAL A 26 -45.79 -9.65 -52.91
CA VAL A 26 -45.37 -8.45 -53.68
C VAL A 26 -45.96 -7.05 -53.36
N ALA A 27 -45.08 -6.15 -52.90
CA ALA A 27 -44.96 -4.76 -53.38
C ALA A 27 -43.52 -4.26 -53.14
N GLY A 28 -42.85 -3.67 -54.15
CA GLY A 28 -41.40 -3.46 -54.13
C GLY A 28 -40.93 -2.02 -53.89
N ARG A 29 -39.71 -1.86 -53.36
CA ARG A 29 -38.95 -0.59 -53.38
C ARG A 29 -37.47 -0.88 -53.68
N LYS A 30 -36.86 -0.06 -54.56
CA LYS A 30 -35.49 -0.28 -55.07
C LYS A 30 -34.46 -0.17 -53.94
N SER A 31 -33.49 -1.09 -53.92
CA SER A 31 -32.30 -1.02 -53.07
C SER A 31 -31.04 -1.16 -53.92
N THR A 32 -30.06 -0.29 -53.70
CA THR A 32 -28.72 -0.36 -54.30
C THR A 32 -27.90 -1.43 -53.58
N GLY A 33 -27.54 -2.50 -54.28
CA GLY A 33 -26.95 -3.70 -53.65
C GLY A 33 -25.57 -3.47 -53.04
N LEU A 34 -25.48 -3.44 -51.71
CA LEU A 34 -24.24 -3.73 -51.00
C LEU A 34 -24.03 -5.25 -51.00
N ASN A 35 -22.90 -5.70 -51.55
CA ASN A 35 -22.70 -7.12 -51.88
C ASN A 35 -22.50 -7.97 -50.60
N THR A 36 -23.55 -8.72 -50.21
CA THR A 36 -23.72 -9.33 -48.88
C THR A 36 -22.59 -10.26 -48.46
N MET A 37 -22.00 -11.01 -49.40
CA MET A 37 -20.86 -11.90 -49.09
C MET A 37 -19.62 -11.15 -48.62
N LYS A 38 -19.37 -9.92 -49.12
CA LYS A 38 -18.26 -9.09 -48.62
C LYS A 38 -18.53 -8.55 -47.22
N LEU A 39 -19.78 -8.19 -46.91
CA LEU A 39 -20.17 -7.74 -45.57
C LEU A 39 -20.03 -8.88 -44.54
N MET A 40 -20.47 -10.09 -44.88
CA MET A 40 -20.26 -11.29 -44.06
C MET A 40 -18.77 -11.57 -43.83
N GLY A 41 -17.93 -11.51 -44.88
CA GLY A 41 -16.49 -11.71 -44.75
C GLY A 41 -15.82 -10.70 -43.81
N ILE A 42 -16.15 -9.41 -43.92
CA ILE A 42 -15.66 -8.37 -43.00
C ILE A 42 -16.13 -8.65 -41.57
N LEU A 43 -17.41 -9.00 -41.38
CA LEU A 43 -17.98 -9.24 -40.05
C LEU A 43 -17.35 -10.46 -39.36
N VAL A 44 -17.04 -11.54 -40.09
CA VAL A 44 -16.29 -12.70 -39.58
C VAL A 44 -14.85 -12.32 -39.20
N VAL A 45 -14.15 -11.52 -40.01
CA VAL A 45 -12.81 -11.03 -39.69
C VAL A 45 -12.82 -10.14 -38.43
N CYS A 46 -13.79 -9.23 -38.30
CA CYS A 46 -13.97 -8.42 -37.10
C CYS A 46 -14.27 -9.29 -35.86
N LEU A 47 -15.12 -10.32 -35.98
CA LEU A 47 -15.42 -11.23 -34.87
C LEU A 47 -14.24 -12.11 -34.44
N MET A 48 -13.24 -12.35 -35.29
CA MET A 48 -12.01 -13.05 -34.90
C MET A 48 -10.92 -12.11 -34.38
N ILE A 49 -10.83 -10.88 -34.90
CA ILE A 49 -9.83 -9.90 -34.45
C ILE A 49 -10.23 -9.25 -33.12
N PHE A 50 -11.51 -8.92 -32.93
CA PHE A 50 -11.98 -8.19 -31.74
C PHE A 50 -11.69 -8.93 -30.41
N PRO A 51 -11.92 -10.25 -30.25
CA PRO A 51 -11.55 -10.97 -29.03
C PRO A 51 -10.05 -10.98 -28.75
N VAL A 52 -9.21 -11.02 -29.79
CA VAL A 52 -7.74 -10.98 -29.66
C VAL A 52 -7.30 -9.58 -29.23
N LEU A 53 -7.84 -8.52 -29.84
CA LEU A 53 -7.55 -7.14 -29.48
C LEU A 53 -8.04 -6.81 -28.05
N VAL A 54 -9.24 -7.26 -27.67
CA VAL A 54 -9.74 -7.19 -26.29
C VAL A 54 -8.82 -7.97 -25.34
N SER A 55 -8.35 -9.16 -25.70
CA SER A 55 -7.44 -9.95 -24.87
C SER A 55 -6.05 -9.33 -24.72
N ILE A 56 -5.58 -8.57 -25.72
CA ILE A 56 -4.34 -7.77 -25.65
C ILE A 56 -4.57 -6.55 -24.75
N ILE A 57 -5.66 -5.81 -24.94
CA ILE A 57 -6.01 -4.65 -24.09
C ILE A 57 -6.21 -5.07 -22.63
N TYR A 58 -6.84 -6.22 -22.35
CA TYR A 58 -6.95 -6.78 -20.99
C TYR A 58 -5.66 -7.43 -20.46
N ARG A 59 -4.63 -7.63 -21.30
CA ARG A 59 -3.27 -8.02 -20.85
C ARG A 59 -2.43 -6.80 -20.47
N ASP A 60 -2.50 -5.73 -21.27
CA ASP A 60 -1.82 -4.46 -20.98
C ASP A 60 -2.52 -3.66 -19.89
N MET A 61 -3.84 -3.82 -19.71
CA MET A 61 -4.58 -3.40 -18.51
C MET A 61 -4.24 -4.32 -17.34
N LYS A 62 -2.96 -4.28 -16.95
CA LYS A 62 -2.39 -4.89 -15.76
C LYS A 62 -3.29 -4.52 -14.58
N SER A 63 -3.91 -5.51 -13.95
CA SER A 63 -4.79 -5.25 -12.81
C SER A 63 -3.96 -4.64 -11.67
N ASP A 64 -4.24 -3.38 -11.31
CA ASP A 64 -3.62 -2.63 -10.20
C ASP A 64 -4.03 -3.17 -8.81
N ARG A 65 -4.11 -4.50 -8.69
CA ARG A 65 -4.54 -5.23 -7.51
C ARG A 65 -3.40 -5.39 -6.52
N VAL A 66 -2.86 -4.26 -6.05
CA VAL A 66 -1.92 -4.21 -4.93
C VAL A 66 -2.59 -4.84 -3.71
N ARG A 67 -2.10 -6.03 -3.33
CA ARG A 67 -2.80 -6.98 -2.46
C ARG A 67 -2.71 -6.60 -0.97
N GLY A 68 -3.26 -5.44 -0.62
CA GLY A 68 -3.24 -4.92 0.75
C GLY A 68 -4.15 -3.72 1.02
N PHE A 69 -4.68 -3.05 0.00
CA PHE A 69 -5.62 -1.94 0.17
C PHE A 69 -7.07 -2.43 0.32
N ALA A 70 -7.83 -1.79 1.20
CA ALA A 70 -9.28 -1.98 1.29
C ALA A 70 -9.97 -1.29 0.11
N GLU A 71 -10.97 -1.94 -0.48
CA GLU A 71 -11.80 -1.33 -1.53
C GLU A 71 -12.66 -0.21 -0.92
N ALA A 72 -12.34 1.04 -1.24
CA ALA A 72 -13.25 2.16 -0.99
C ALA A 72 -14.41 2.07 -1.99
N ARG A 73 -15.53 1.48 -1.53
CA ARG A 73 -16.80 1.45 -2.27
C ARG A 73 -17.70 2.54 -1.72
N ASP A 74 -18.26 3.36 -2.61
CA ASP A 74 -19.36 4.24 -2.25
C ASP A 74 -20.56 3.40 -1.79
N PHE A 75 -21.14 3.72 -0.64
CA PHE A 75 -22.33 3.05 -0.11
C PHE A 75 -23.59 3.50 -0.86
N LEU A 76 -23.65 3.13 -2.15
CA LEU A 76 -24.88 3.25 -2.93
C LEU A 76 -25.86 2.17 -2.44
N LEU A 77 -26.91 2.58 -1.73
CA LEU A 77 -28.04 1.73 -1.39
C LEU A 77 -28.81 1.40 -2.68
N ILE A 78 -28.39 0.34 -3.37
CA ILE A 78 -29.10 -0.20 -4.54
C ILE A 78 -30.34 -0.93 -4.05
N THR A 79 -31.48 -0.23 -4.02
CA THR A 79 -32.79 -0.86 -4.13
C THR A 79 -32.90 -1.54 -5.49
N GLU A 80 -33.33 -2.80 -5.53
CA GLU A 80 -33.49 -3.55 -6.77
C GLU A 80 -34.56 -2.93 -7.69
N GLU A 81 -34.20 -2.50 -8.89
CA GLU A 81 -35.08 -2.57 -10.07
C GLU A 81 -34.28 -2.89 -11.35
N GLY A 82 -34.65 -3.98 -12.03
CA GLY A 82 -33.87 -4.59 -13.11
C GLY A 82 -34.20 -4.09 -14.52
N THR A 83 -33.78 -2.87 -14.89
CA THR A 83 -33.95 -2.34 -16.27
C THR A 83 -32.68 -1.76 -16.92
N TYR A 84 -31.66 -1.38 -16.16
CA TYR A 84 -30.52 -0.60 -16.67
C TYR A 84 -29.63 -1.33 -17.72
N PHE A 85 -29.53 -2.65 -17.65
CA PHE A 85 -28.53 -3.41 -18.43
C PHE A 85 -28.78 -3.40 -19.95
N GLN A 86 -30.03 -3.33 -20.38
CA GLN A 86 -30.38 -3.27 -21.80
C GLN A 86 -30.06 -1.90 -22.43
N VAL A 87 -30.26 -0.81 -21.68
CA VAL A 87 -30.03 0.57 -22.15
C VAL A 87 -28.54 0.82 -22.39
N ILE A 88 -27.68 0.38 -21.47
CA ILE A 88 -26.21 0.52 -21.59
C ILE A 88 -25.70 -0.18 -22.85
N SER A 89 -26.15 -1.41 -23.12
CA SER A 89 -25.74 -2.17 -24.30
C SER A 89 -26.09 -1.45 -25.62
N LEU A 90 -27.26 -0.81 -25.69
CA LEU A 90 -27.70 -0.06 -26.86
C LEU A 90 -26.84 1.19 -27.12
N ILE A 91 -26.45 1.90 -26.05
CA ILE A 91 -25.59 3.11 -26.13
C ILE A 91 -24.19 2.76 -26.65
N PHE A 92 -23.59 1.65 -26.20
CA PHE A 92 -22.27 1.20 -26.68
C PHE A 92 -22.27 0.76 -28.15
N CYS A 93 -23.36 0.16 -28.65
CA CYS A 93 -23.50 -0.14 -30.06
C CYS A 93 -23.60 1.13 -30.93
N LEU A 94 -24.33 2.15 -30.47
CA LEU A 94 -24.51 3.40 -31.20
C LEU A 94 -23.22 4.25 -31.26
N SER A 95 -22.47 4.35 -30.16
CA SER A 95 -21.21 5.11 -30.14
C SER A 95 -20.15 4.52 -31.09
N SER A 96 -20.08 3.19 -31.17
CA SER A 96 -19.18 2.46 -32.07
C SER A 96 -19.47 2.74 -33.55
N PHE A 97 -20.75 2.88 -33.93
CA PHE A 97 -21.17 3.23 -35.29
C PHE A 97 -20.77 4.66 -35.70
N ILE A 98 -20.85 5.61 -34.77
CA ILE A 98 -20.46 7.02 -35.01
C ILE A 98 -18.95 7.13 -35.22
N ILE A 99 -18.15 6.47 -34.37
CA ILE A 99 -16.68 6.49 -34.48
C ILE A 99 -16.21 5.95 -35.85
N TYR A 100 -16.84 4.87 -36.34
CA TYR A 100 -16.55 4.30 -37.65
C TYR A 100 -16.81 5.28 -38.81
N TYR A 101 -17.92 6.02 -38.77
CA TYR A 101 -18.25 7.04 -39.78
C TYR A 101 -17.31 8.26 -39.75
N VAL A 102 -16.87 8.69 -38.56
CA VAL A 102 -15.90 9.78 -38.42
C VAL A 102 -14.54 9.37 -39.00
N PHE A 103 -14.08 8.15 -38.73
CA PHE A 103 -12.81 7.63 -39.27
C PHE A 103 -12.80 7.48 -40.80
N LEU A 104 -13.94 7.18 -41.42
CA LEU A 104 -14.08 7.14 -42.88
C LEU A 104 -14.10 8.54 -43.55
N SER A 105 -14.20 9.62 -42.78
CA SER A 105 -14.40 10.98 -43.29
C SER A 105 -13.14 11.87 -43.30
N PHE A 106 -12.00 11.41 -42.78
CA PHE A 106 -10.78 12.21 -42.65
C PHE A 106 -9.55 11.55 -43.28
N SER A 107 -9.23 11.95 -44.51
CA SER A 107 -7.93 11.72 -45.14
C SER A 107 -6.98 12.91 -44.88
N PRO A 108 -5.86 12.74 -44.15
CA PRO A 108 -4.91 13.83 -43.90
C PRO A 108 -4.01 14.10 -45.12
N PRO A 109 -3.77 15.38 -45.49
CA PRO A 109 -2.76 15.73 -46.49
C PRO A 109 -1.33 15.60 -45.95
N PRO A 110 -0.30 15.45 -46.82
CA PRO A 110 1.08 15.17 -46.39
C PRO A 110 1.76 16.37 -45.74
N ILE A 111 2.49 16.11 -44.64
CA ILE A 111 3.22 17.11 -43.86
C ILE A 111 4.58 17.43 -44.52
N THR A 112 4.79 18.68 -44.90
CA THR A 112 6.12 19.21 -45.24
C THR A 112 6.84 19.72 -43.99
N LYS A 113 8.11 19.34 -43.81
CA LYS A 113 8.93 19.81 -42.68
C LYS A 113 9.33 21.28 -42.89
N LYS A 114 9.01 22.15 -41.93
CA LYS A 114 9.54 23.52 -41.88
C LYS A 114 10.06 23.84 -40.48
N THR A 115 11.37 23.86 -40.33
CA THR A 115 12.06 24.25 -39.09
C THR A 115 11.84 25.74 -38.81
N ILE A 116 11.47 26.08 -37.58
CA ILE A 116 11.40 27.46 -37.10
C ILE A 116 12.15 27.54 -35.77
N SER A 117 13.24 28.31 -35.75
CA SER A 117 13.98 28.61 -34.53
C SER A 117 13.37 29.80 -33.80
N ASN A 118 12.81 29.59 -32.61
CA ASN A 118 12.40 30.71 -31.75
C ASN A 118 13.62 31.26 -31.01
N LYS A 119 13.96 32.52 -31.26
CA LYS A 119 14.97 33.26 -30.47
C LYS A 119 14.40 33.60 -29.10
N LEU A 120 15.20 33.42 -28.05
CA LEU A 120 15.02 34.19 -26.82
C LEU A 120 15.32 35.67 -27.09
N VAL A 121 14.52 36.55 -26.50
CA VAL A 121 14.86 37.96 -26.29
C VAL A 121 14.43 38.30 -24.85
N PRO A 122 15.36 38.57 -23.93
CA PRO A 122 15.00 39.03 -22.60
C PRO A 122 14.54 40.49 -22.65
N LYS A 123 13.51 40.83 -21.86
CA LYS A 123 13.18 42.21 -21.52
C LYS A 123 13.23 42.36 -20.02
N SER A 124 14.16 43.19 -19.53
CA SER A 124 14.08 43.75 -18.19
C SER A 124 12.95 44.79 -18.13
N GLY A 125 12.26 44.82 -17.00
CA GLY A 125 11.22 45.79 -16.69
C GLY A 125 10.93 45.71 -15.20
N SER A 126 11.31 46.74 -14.46
CA SER A 126 11.13 46.86 -13.02
C SER A 126 9.93 47.76 -12.74
N GLU A 127 8.92 47.23 -12.04
CA GLU A 127 7.87 48.02 -11.41
C GLU A 127 7.66 47.49 -9.98
N ASP A 128 7.62 48.40 -9.01
CA ASP A 128 7.50 48.06 -7.59
C ASP A 128 6.07 47.63 -7.25
N ILE A 129 5.92 46.49 -6.58
CA ILE A 129 4.64 46.07 -5.98
C ILE A 129 4.74 46.16 -4.47
N ILE A 130 3.79 46.89 -3.88
CA ILE A 130 3.72 47.20 -2.46
C ILE A 130 3.53 45.90 -1.65
N SER A 131 4.28 45.80 -0.56
CA SER A 131 4.15 44.73 0.44
C SER A 131 2.78 44.78 1.13
N ASP A 132 1.84 43.95 0.69
CA ASP A 132 0.77 43.47 1.56
C ASP A 132 1.16 42.09 2.10
N GLN A 133 1.20 41.94 3.43
CA GLN A 133 1.71 40.73 4.09
C GLN A 133 0.59 39.72 4.29
N THR A 134 0.08 39.16 3.19
CA THR A 134 -0.54 37.83 3.24
C THR A 134 0.54 36.79 3.49
N VAL A 135 0.89 36.62 4.78
CA VAL A 135 1.58 35.41 5.24
C VAL A 135 0.59 34.26 5.11
N GLU A 136 0.54 33.65 3.92
CA GLU A 136 0.22 32.24 3.84
C GLU A 136 1.21 31.53 4.77
N GLU A 137 0.70 30.82 5.79
CA GLU A 137 1.53 29.90 6.56
C GLU A 137 2.06 28.86 5.57
N THR A 138 3.32 28.99 5.16
CA THR A 138 4.01 28.06 4.28
C THR A 138 4.05 26.70 4.97
N GLN A 139 3.07 25.85 4.63
CA GLN A 139 2.75 24.65 5.38
C GLN A 139 4.02 23.80 5.53
N ASP A 140 4.43 23.58 6.78
CA ASP A 140 5.74 23.00 7.11
C ASP A 140 5.89 21.60 6.51
N LYS A 141 6.51 21.53 5.32
CA LYS A 141 6.77 20.28 4.59
C LYS A 141 7.69 19.33 5.34
N LEU A 142 8.41 19.82 6.37
CA LEU A 142 9.29 19.04 7.23
C LEU A 142 8.60 18.56 8.52
N LEU A 143 7.32 18.90 8.71
CA LEU A 143 6.43 18.37 9.75
C LEU A 143 6.92 18.62 11.20
N GLY A 144 7.42 19.82 11.48
CA GLY A 144 8.05 20.20 12.75
C GLY A 144 9.54 19.82 12.82
N GLY A 145 10.21 19.74 11.67
CA GLY A 145 11.58 19.22 11.55
C GLY A 145 11.68 17.70 11.75
N LEU A 146 10.57 16.97 11.69
CA LEU A 146 10.54 15.50 11.69
C LEU A 146 11.30 14.94 10.47
N LEU A 147 11.06 15.52 9.29
CA LEU A 147 11.77 15.21 8.05
C LEU A 147 12.96 16.16 7.86
N VAL A 148 13.77 15.90 6.84
CA VAL A 148 14.84 16.80 6.34
C VAL A 148 14.61 17.11 4.88
N ASP A 149 15.28 18.16 4.38
CA ASP A 149 15.27 18.56 2.97
C ASP A 149 16.38 17.88 2.12
N GLU A 150 17.15 16.97 2.73
CA GLU A 150 18.30 16.26 2.10
C GLU A 150 17.91 15.14 1.09
N PHE A 151 16.75 15.22 0.45
CA PHE A 151 16.37 14.29 -0.61
C PHE A 151 16.54 14.98 -1.97
N ASP A 152 17.62 14.62 -2.68
CA ASP A 152 18.09 15.29 -3.91
C ASP A 152 17.10 15.32 -5.08
N ASP A 153 15.99 14.56 -4.98
CA ASP A 153 14.94 14.45 -5.98
C ASP A 153 13.56 14.38 -5.31
N GLU A 154 12.81 15.50 -5.28
CA GLU A 154 11.42 15.51 -4.80
C GLU A 154 10.46 14.74 -5.73
N GLU A 155 10.79 14.60 -7.03
CA GLU A 155 9.98 13.84 -7.99
C GLU A 155 10.04 12.34 -7.72
N SER A 156 11.15 11.82 -7.18
CA SER A 156 11.32 10.40 -6.80
C SER A 156 10.27 9.90 -5.79
N CYS A 157 9.80 10.77 -4.90
CA CYS A 157 8.87 10.42 -3.81
C CYS A 157 7.97 11.61 -3.46
N LEU A 158 7.06 11.95 -4.38
CA LEU A 158 6.14 13.09 -4.28
C LEU A 158 5.38 13.14 -2.95
N SER A 159 5.00 11.99 -2.40
CA SER A 159 4.23 11.89 -1.15
C SER A 159 4.95 12.44 0.09
N ARG A 160 6.30 12.51 0.06
CA ARG A 160 7.10 12.97 1.20
C ARG A 160 6.69 14.37 1.64
N TYR A 161 6.73 15.30 0.70
CA TYR A 161 6.45 16.71 0.94
C TYR A 161 5.03 17.11 0.52
N GLN A 162 4.48 16.56 -0.56
CA GLN A 162 3.12 16.91 -1.00
C GLN A 162 2.01 16.41 -0.06
N SER A 163 2.28 15.45 0.84
CA SER A 163 1.24 14.92 1.72
C SER A 163 0.64 15.94 2.69
N ILE A 164 1.30 17.09 2.92
CA ILE A 164 0.74 18.18 3.73
C ILE A 164 -0.50 18.81 3.07
N LEU A 165 -0.51 18.94 1.73
CA LEU A 165 -1.62 19.49 0.94
C LEU A 165 -2.94 18.69 1.07
N TYR A 166 -2.83 17.44 1.54
CA TYR A 166 -3.94 16.49 1.68
C TYR A 166 -4.31 16.20 3.15
N ARG A 167 -3.58 16.78 4.12
CA ARG A 167 -3.68 16.45 5.55
C ARG A 167 -3.90 17.72 6.37
N LYS A 168 -4.88 17.70 7.29
CA LYS A 168 -5.02 18.77 8.28
C LYS A 168 -3.77 18.80 9.18
N THR A 169 -3.25 19.99 9.45
CA THR A 169 -2.20 20.21 10.46
C THR A 169 -2.71 19.72 11.82
N LEU A 170 -1.94 18.86 12.48
CA LEU A 170 -2.27 18.30 13.80
C LEU A 170 -1.38 18.95 14.88
N PRO A 171 -1.90 19.14 16.11
CA PRO A 171 -1.18 19.88 17.16
C PRO A 171 0.04 19.14 17.72
N HIS A 172 0.13 17.82 17.56
CA HIS A 172 1.26 17.01 18.01
C HIS A 172 2.51 17.31 17.16
N ARG A 173 3.33 18.25 17.64
CA ARG A 173 4.69 18.54 17.14
C ARG A 173 5.70 17.58 17.79
N PRO A 174 6.70 17.08 17.05
CA PRO A 174 7.73 16.20 17.62
C PRO A 174 8.56 16.96 18.66
N SER A 175 9.08 16.23 19.65
CA SER A 175 10.04 16.81 20.59
C SER A 175 11.36 17.16 19.87
N SER A 176 12.03 18.23 20.31
CA SER A 176 13.37 18.58 19.81
C SER A 176 14.40 17.47 20.07
N TYR A 177 14.20 16.68 21.13
CA TYR A 177 15.01 15.51 21.44
C TYR A 177 14.79 14.35 20.43
N LEU A 178 13.54 14.10 20.02
CA LEU A 178 13.22 13.15 18.95
C LEU A 178 13.83 13.58 17.62
N VAL A 179 13.65 14.85 17.21
CA VAL A 179 14.28 15.40 16.01
C VAL A 179 15.80 15.21 16.04
N SER A 180 16.44 15.55 17.17
CA SER A 180 17.88 15.30 17.39
C SER A 180 18.26 13.81 17.35
N ARG A 181 17.41 12.90 17.84
CA ARG A 181 17.66 11.46 17.80
C ARG A 181 17.57 10.92 16.37
N LEU A 182 16.61 11.40 15.56
CA LEU A 182 16.46 11.03 14.15
C LEU A 182 17.66 11.49 13.33
N ARG A 183 18.10 12.76 13.44
CA ARG A 183 19.34 13.24 12.79
C ARG A 183 20.57 12.41 13.21
N ARG A 184 20.68 12.04 14.50
CA ARG A 184 21.75 11.14 15.00
C ARG A 184 21.63 9.72 14.44
N TYR A 185 20.42 9.21 14.20
CA TYR A 185 20.19 7.91 13.57
C TYR A 185 20.55 7.95 12.08
N GLU A 186 20.19 8.99 11.34
CA GLU A 186 20.54 9.16 9.93
C GLU A 186 22.06 9.19 9.74
N ALA A 187 22.79 9.91 10.60
CA ALA A 187 24.25 9.89 10.63
C ALA A 187 24.84 8.51 10.99
N LEU A 188 24.20 7.75 11.88
CA LEU A 188 24.56 6.36 12.17
C LEU A 188 24.34 5.47 10.93
N HIS A 189 23.20 5.62 10.24
CA HIS A 189 22.87 4.86 9.05
C HIS A 189 23.80 5.20 7.87
N LYS A 190 24.13 6.47 7.64
CA LYS A 190 25.14 6.90 6.66
C LYS A 190 26.53 6.28 6.93
N ARG A 191 26.89 5.96 8.18
CA ARG A 191 28.17 5.35 8.59
C ARG A 191 28.18 3.81 8.63
N CYS A 192 27.03 3.21 8.93
CA CYS A 192 26.88 1.78 9.23
C CYS A 192 25.90 1.04 8.30
N GLY A 193 25.27 1.71 7.34
CA GLY A 193 24.30 1.11 6.41
C GLY A 193 24.91 0.06 5.48
N ALA A 194 24.05 -0.56 4.67
CA ALA A 194 24.42 -1.63 3.75
C ALA A 194 25.65 -1.27 2.87
N TYR A 195 26.48 -2.28 2.57
CA TYR A 195 27.69 -2.19 1.75
C TYR A 195 28.81 -1.26 2.26
N THR A 196 28.62 -0.49 3.34
CA THR A 196 29.68 0.32 3.97
C THR A 196 30.82 -0.56 4.51
N LYS A 197 32.03 0.01 4.66
CA LYS A 197 33.19 -0.69 5.27
C LYS A 197 32.86 -1.26 6.66
N SER A 198 32.07 -0.52 7.45
CA SER A 198 31.64 -0.87 8.79
C SER A 198 30.61 -2.02 8.79
N TYR A 199 29.66 -2.00 7.86
CA TYR A 199 28.74 -3.10 7.59
C TYR A 199 29.49 -4.36 7.16
N ASN A 200 30.38 -4.27 6.15
CA ASN A 200 31.14 -5.41 5.66
C ASN A 200 32.00 -6.05 6.78
N ARG A 201 32.69 -5.25 7.61
CA ARG A 201 33.43 -5.76 8.80
C ARG A 201 32.53 -6.56 9.76
N THR A 202 31.30 -6.09 9.98
CA THR A 202 30.34 -6.74 10.89
C THR A 202 29.67 -7.96 10.24
N LEU A 203 29.58 -7.98 8.91
CA LEU A 203 29.07 -9.09 8.10
C LEU A 203 30.08 -10.25 8.02
N GLU A 204 31.38 -9.99 7.95
CA GLU A 204 32.38 -11.06 8.01
C GLU A 204 32.40 -11.77 9.38
N GLN A 205 32.10 -11.09 10.48
CA GLN A 205 31.88 -11.73 11.79
C GLN A 205 30.62 -12.61 11.84
N LEU A 206 29.61 -12.28 11.03
CA LEU A 206 28.41 -13.12 10.87
C LEU A 206 28.73 -14.39 10.08
N LYS A 207 29.49 -14.25 8.98
CA LYS A 207 29.93 -15.38 8.14
C LYS A 207 30.93 -16.31 8.85
N SER A 208 31.81 -15.78 9.69
CA SER A 208 32.82 -16.56 10.42
C SER A 208 32.27 -17.33 11.63
N GLY A 209 31.05 -17.00 12.08
CA GLY A 209 30.50 -17.51 13.34
C GLY A 209 31.14 -16.93 14.61
N HIS A 210 32.10 -16.00 14.51
CA HIS A 210 32.97 -15.58 15.62
C HIS A 210 33.17 -14.05 15.68
N ILE A 211 32.90 -13.46 16.84
CA ILE A 211 33.09 -12.03 17.12
C ILE A 211 34.58 -11.73 17.35
N THR A 212 35.26 -11.27 16.32
CA THR A 212 36.68 -10.86 16.34
C THR A 212 36.86 -9.44 16.89
N GLY A 213 36.51 -9.26 18.17
CA GLY A 213 36.56 -7.97 18.86
C GLY A 213 35.38 -7.04 18.52
N PRO A 214 35.30 -5.86 19.17
CA PRO A 214 34.14 -4.98 19.11
C PRO A 214 33.91 -4.39 17.70
N THR A 215 32.63 -4.30 17.33
CA THR A 215 32.16 -3.63 16.11
C THR A 215 31.63 -2.24 16.43
N ASP A 216 31.94 -1.27 15.57
CA ASP A 216 31.51 0.13 15.67
C ASP A 216 30.02 0.33 15.29
N CYS A 217 29.39 -0.75 14.83
CA CYS A 217 28.02 -0.84 14.34
C CYS A 217 27.34 -2.11 14.89
N LYS A 218 26.04 -2.00 15.13
CA LYS A 218 25.14 -3.09 15.58
C LYS A 218 23.82 -2.96 14.82
N TYR A 219 23.12 -4.06 14.62
CA TYR A 219 22.00 -4.15 13.66
C TYR A 219 20.73 -4.74 14.27
N VAL A 220 19.59 -4.29 13.75
CA VAL A 220 18.28 -4.95 13.82
C VAL A 220 17.86 -5.24 12.38
N VAL A 221 17.76 -6.52 12.01
CA VAL A 221 17.15 -6.96 10.76
C VAL A 221 15.69 -7.27 11.05
N TRP A 222 14.75 -6.61 10.37
CA TRP A 222 13.33 -6.94 10.45
C TRP A 222 12.94 -7.81 9.24
N ILE A 223 12.27 -8.94 9.49
CA ILE A 223 11.77 -9.89 8.48
C ILE A 223 10.35 -9.49 8.05
N SER A 224 10.08 -9.48 6.74
CA SER A 224 8.77 -9.14 6.17
C SER A 224 7.75 -10.27 6.41
N PHE A 225 6.89 -10.07 7.40
CA PHE A 225 5.99 -11.12 7.92
C PHE A 225 4.57 -10.60 8.18
N SER A 226 3.57 -11.45 7.93
CA SER A 226 2.13 -11.14 8.14
C SER A 226 1.57 -10.01 7.23
N GLY A 227 0.34 -9.58 7.51
CA GLY A 227 -0.41 -8.62 6.69
C GLY A 227 0.16 -7.19 6.70
N LEU A 228 -0.20 -6.37 5.70
CA LEU A 228 0.37 -5.01 5.52
C LEU A 228 0.24 -4.11 6.77
N GLY A 229 -0.93 -4.08 7.41
CA GLY A 229 -1.13 -3.30 8.64
C GLY A 229 -0.20 -3.75 9.78
N ASN A 230 -0.09 -5.06 9.98
CA ASN A 230 0.82 -5.66 10.95
C ASN A 230 2.29 -5.32 10.62
N ARG A 231 2.68 -5.39 9.34
CA ARG A 231 4.04 -5.04 8.89
C ARG A 231 4.41 -3.59 9.19
N ILE A 232 3.52 -2.64 8.90
CA ILE A 232 3.71 -1.22 9.19
C ILE A 232 3.92 -0.98 10.70
N LEU A 233 3.09 -1.58 11.55
CA LEU A 233 3.16 -1.46 13.01
C LEU A 233 4.39 -2.15 13.60
N ALA A 234 4.70 -3.36 13.14
CA ALA A 234 5.86 -4.16 13.52
C ALA A 234 7.18 -3.44 13.17
N LEU A 235 7.27 -2.89 11.96
CA LEU A 235 8.45 -2.18 11.47
C LEU A 235 8.68 -0.85 12.20
N ALA A 236 7.62 -0.11 12.53
CA ALA A 236 7.73 1.06 13.42
C ALA A 236 8.20 0.69 14.84
N SER A 237 7.75 -0.46 15.36
CA SER A 237 8.18 -0.98 16.66
C SER A 237 9.65 -1.40 16.65
N ALA A 238 10.10 -2.08 15.58
CA ALA A 238 11.49 -2.44 15.35
C ALA A 238 12.40 -1.22 15.15
N PHE A 239 11.91 -0.17 14.48
CA PHE A 239 12.63 1.10 14.35
C PHE A 239 12.82 1.80 15.71
N LEU A 240 11.77 1.87 16.54
CA LEU A 240 11.91 2.41 17.89
C LEU A 240 12.94 1.61 18.70
N TYR A 241 12.87 0.28 18.65
CA TYR A 241 13.85 -0.57 19.33
C TYR A 241 15.29 -0.33 18.84
N ALA A 242 15.48 -0.08 17.54
CA ALA A 242 16.78 0.32 16.98
C ALA A 242 17.24 1.71 17.46
N LEU A 243 16.33 2.68 17.63
CA LEU A 243 16.63 3.98 18.24
C LEU A 243 17.06 3.84 19.71
N LEU A 244 16.36 3.02 20.50
CA LEU A 244 16.68 2.80 21.92
C LEU A 244 18.02 2.08 22.11
N THR A 245 18.27 1.03 21.33
CA THR A 245 19.49 0.21 21.42
C THR A 245 20.67 0.73 20.60
N ASN A 246 20.50 1.87 19.91
CA ASN A 246 21.48 2.51 19.02
C ASN A 246 22.02 1.56 17.93
N ARG A 247 21.09 0.88 17.24
CA ARG A 247 21.34 -0.05 16.14
C ARG A 247 20.90 0.56 14.81
N VAL A 248 21.44 0.05 13.70
CA VAL A 248 20.92 0.28 12.35
C VAL A 248 19.76 -0.68 12.11
N LEU A 249 18.62 -0.16 11.67
CA LEU A 249 17.52 -0.99 11.14
C LEU A 249 17.82 -1.36 9.68
N LEU A 250 17.72 -2.64 9.33
CA LEU A 250 17.70 -3.13 7.96
C LEU A 250 16.40 -3.91 7.71
N VAL A 251 15.79 -3.67 6.56
CA VAL A 251 14.42 -4.10 6.24
C VAL A 251 14.46 -5.17 5.16
N ASP A 252 14.05 -6.39 5.50
CA ASP A 252 13.68 -7.37 4.48
C ASP A 252 12.56 -6.80 3.59
N ARG A 253 12.83 -6.75 2.29
CA ARG A 253 11.91 -6.17 1.31
C ARG A 253 10.69 -7.05 1.05
N GLY A 254 10.75 -8.34 1.35
CA GLY A 254 9.72 -9.32 1.00
C GLY A 254 9.38 -9.25 -0.49
N ASN A 255 8.08 -9.15 -0.80
CA ASN A 255 7.57 -9.12 -2.18
C ASN A 255 7.18 -7.72 -2.68
N ASP A 256 7.06 -6.72 -1.80
CA ASP A 256 6.30 -5.48 -2.07
C ASP A 256 6.71 -4.24 -1.27
N MET A 257 7.66 -4.30 -0.32
CA MET A 257 8.01 -3.13 0.50
C MET A 257 8.57 -1.97 -0.36
N THR A 258 9.34 -2.29 -1.41
CA THR A 258 9.87 -1.33 -2.40
C THR A 258 8.80 -0.70 -3.28
N ASP A 259 7.71 -1.42 -3.50
CA ASP A 259 6.63 -1.02 -4.40
C ASP A 259 5.62 -0.14 -3.65
N LEU A 260 5.59 -0.26 -2.32
CA LEU A 260 4.71 0.46 -1.40
C LEU A 260 5.35 1.72 -0.79
N PHE A 261 6.63 1.68 -0.42
CA PHE A 261 7.29 2.75 0.36
C PHE A 261 8.60 3.24 -0.24
N CYS A 262 8.83 4.54 -0.17
CA CYS A 262 10.11 5.18 -0.49
C CYS A 262 11.17 4.93 0.60
N GLU A 263 12.44 5.12 0.26
CA GLU A 263 13.55 5.14 1.23
C GLU A 263 13.38 6.24 2.29
N PRO A 264 13.31 5.93 3.61
CA PRO A 264 13.05 6.95 4.63
C PRO A 264 14.30 7.73 5.06
N PHE A 265 15.50 7.26 4.75
CA PHE A 265 16.76 7.83 5.23
C PHE A 265 17.51 8.56 4.08
N PRO A 266 18.04 9.78 4.28
CA PRO A 266 18.66 10.53 3.18
C PRO A 266 19.96 9.89 2.69
N GLY A 267 20.10 9.69 1.38
CA GLY A 267 21.31 9.22 0.72
C GLY A 267 21.75 7.78 1.04
N VAL A 268 20.93 6.98 1.74
CA VAL A 268 21.21 5.56 2.05
C VAL A 268 19.94 4.72 2.05
N SER A 269 20.07 3.45 1.64
CA SER A 269 18.94 2.51 1.64
C SER A 269 18.75 1.83 2.99
N TRP A 270 17.50 1.76 3.47
CA TRP A 270 17.11 0.94 4.63
C TRP A 270 16.97 -0.55 4.30
N LEU A 271 17.02 -0.94 3.02
CA LEU A 271 16.75 -2.30 2.58
C LEU A 271 17.91 -3.24 2.93
N LEU A 272 17.56 -4.44 3.35
CA LEU A 272 18.51 -5.53 3.51
C LEU A 272 19.05 -5.96 2.13
N PRO A 273 20.37 -6.12 1.97
CA PRO A 273 20.99 -6.72 0.78
C PRO A 273 20.39 -8.08 0.43
N LEU A 274 20.25 -8.36 -0.87
CA LEU A 274 19.80 -9.68 -1.36
C LEU A 274 20.85 -10.76 -1.05
N GLU A 275 22.11 -10.36 -0.94
CA GLU A 275 23.27 -11.20 -0.66
C GLU A 275 23.50 -11.44 0.85
N PHE A 276 22.53 -11.11 1.71
CA PHE A 276 22.67 -11.24 3.16
C PHE A 276 22.63 -12.73 3.60
N PRO A 277 23.63 -13.27 4.33
CA PRO A 277 23.81 -14.71 4.54
C PRO A 277 22.69 -15.50 5.25
N LEU A 278 21.70 -14.82 5.83
CA LEU A 278 20.57 -15.44 6.53
C LEU A 278 19.25 -15.39 5.76
N ASN A 279 19.19 -14.75 4.57
CA ASN A 279 17.94 -14.53 3.82
C ASN A 279 17.18 -15.85 3.57
N ASP A 280 17.86 -16.89 3.09
CA ASP A 280 17.26 -18.20 2.82
C ASP A 280 16.73 -18.90 4.09
N GLN A 281 17.21 -18.50 5.28
CA GLN A 281 16.84 -19.07 6.57
C GLN A 281 15.65 -18.35 7.23
N PHE A 282 15.24 -17.18 6.73
CA PHE A 282 14.13 -16.42 7.34
C PHE A 282 12.81 -17.20 7.37
N ASN A 283 12.60 -18.12 6.43
CA ASN A 283 11.44 -19.01 6.41
C ASN A 283 11.52 -20.13 7.46
N SER A 284 12.71 -20.62 7.82
CA SER A 284 12.88 -21.67 8.85
C SER A 284 12.92 -21.13 10.28
N PHE A 285 13.25 -19.84 10.48
CA PHE A 285 13.28 -19.21 11.81
C PHE A 285 11.93 -19.27 12.53
N ASN A 286 11.89 -20.04 13.62
CA ASN A 286 10.77 -20.29 14.52
C ASN A 286 11.27 -20.52 15.96
N GLN A 287 10.37 -20.73 16.92
CA GLN A 287 10.71 -20.88 18.34
C GLN A 287 11.70 -22.03 18.64
N GLY A 288 11.67 -23.13 17.88
CA GLY A 288 12.61 -24.25 18.04
C GLY A 288 13.98 -24.04 17.38
N HIS A 289 14.23 -22.90 16.74
CA HIS A 289 15.50 -22.63 16.06
C HIS A 289 16.65 -22.45 17.09
N PRO A 290 17.86 -23.01 16.90
CA PRO A 290 18.93 -22.94 17.90
C PRO A 290 19.38 -21.53 18.28
N HIS A 291 19.24 -20.56 17.35
CA HIS A 291 19.54 -19.15 17.60
C HIS A 291 18.32 -18.33 18.07
N CYS A 292 17.16 -18.93 18.34
CA CYS A 292 16.00 -18.23 18.90
C CYS A 292 16.25 -17.90 20.37
N TYR A 293 16.06 -16.65 20.79
CA TYR A 293 16.41 -16.23 22.16
C TYR A 293 15.66 -17.02 23.25
N GLY A 294 14.35 -17.22 23.13
CA GLY A 294 13.59 -18.03 24.08
C GLY A 294 14.08 -19.48 24.18
N ASN A 295 14.52 -20.05 23.05
CA ASN A 295 15.13 -21.38 23.00
C ASN A 295 16.53 -21.42 23.64
N MET A 296 17.32 -20.36 23.46
CA MET A 296 18.62 -20.24 24.11
C MET A 296 18.48 -20.13 25.64
N VAL A 297 17.50 -19.37 26.12
CA VAL A 297 17.19 -19.27 27.56
C VAL A 297 16.68 -20.61 28.09
N LEU A 298 15.73 -21.26 27.41
CA LEU A 298 15.19 -22.57 27.79
C LEU A 298 16.27 -23.65 27.94
N ASN A 299 17.29 -23.64 27.06
CA ASN A 299 18.40 -24.59 27.09
C ASN A 299 19.62 -24.11 27.92
N ASN A 300 19.53 -22.98 28.62
CA ASN A 300 20.65 -22.31 29.31
C ASN A 300 21.90 -22.08 28.43
N SER A 301 21.73 -21.88 27.12
CA SER A 301 22.81 -21.65 26.15
C SER A 301 23.14 -20.17 25.93
N THR A 302 22.61 -19.29 26.78
CA THR A 302 22.98 -17.87 26.93
C THR A 302 24.34 -17.71 27.61
N GLY A 303 25.38 -18.29 27.01
CA GLY A 303 26.75 -18.27 27.52
C GLY A 303 27.37 -16.87 27.59
N SER A 304 28.51 -16.77 28.30
CA SER A 304 29.22 -15.49 28.55
C SER A 304 29.80 -14.84 27.29
N VAL A 305 29.94 -15.59 26.18
CA VAL A 305 30.33 -15.07 24.87
C VAL A 305 29.06 -14.92 24.01
N PRO A 306 28.67 -13.70 23.61
CA PRO A 306 27.49 -13.52 22.77
C PRO A 306 27.71 -14.13 21.38
N PRO A 307 26.69 -14.76 20.76
CA PRO A 307 26.77 -15.20 19.37
C PRO A 307 26.81 -14.00 18.42
N PRO A 308 27.30 -14.16 17.17
CA PRO A 308 27.30 -13.08 16.19
C PRO A 308 25.87 -12.61 15.83
N PHE A 309 24.88 -13.51 15.91
CA PHE A 309 23.47 -13.16 15.78
C PHE A 309 22.55 -13.90 16.77
N VAL A 310 21.40 -13.28 17.05
CA VAL A 310 20.26 -13.88 17.75
C VAL A 310 18.99 -13.62 16.94
N TYR A 311 18.14 -14.63 16.82
CA TYR A 311 16.78 -14.52 16.30
C TYR A 311 15.80 -14.24 17.46
N LEU A 312 14.94 -13.25 17.25
CA LEU A 312 13.90 -12.80 18.18
C LEU A 312 12.53 -13.13 17.57
N HIS A 313 11.88 -14.13 18.15
CA HIS A 313 10.53 -14.54 17.79
C HIS A 313 9.51 -13.72 18.59
N LEU A 314 8.96 -12.67 17.97
CA LEU A 314 8.00 -11.74 18.59
C LEU A 314 6.68 -11.71 17.80
N ALA A 315 6.37 -12.81 17.11
CA ALA A 315 5.07 -13.04 16.49
C ALA A 315 4.01 -13.39 17.56
N HIS A 316 2.73 -13.32 17.21
CA HIS A 316 1.62 -13.53 18.16
C HIS A 316 1.60 -14.92 18.84
N ASP A 317 2.28 -15.91 18.28
CA ASP A 317 2.40 -17.29 18.79
C ASP A 317 3.53 -17.51 19.81
N TYR A 318 4.32 -16.48 20.11
CA TYR A 318 5.45 -16.48 21.05
C TYR A 318 5.17 -17.04 22.46
N ASN A 319 6.16 -17.75 23.01
CA ASN A 319 6.07 -18.39 24.34
C ASN A 319 6.61 -17.49 25.47
N ASP A 320 6.58 -17.96 26.72
CA ASP A 320 6.99 -17.18 27.90
C ASP A 320 8.50 -16.93 27.99
N HIS A 321 9.34 -17.75 27.35
CA HIS A 321 10.78 -17.49 27.23
C HIS A 321 11.08 -16.46 26.15
N ASP A 322 10.31 -16.41 25.05
CA ASP A 322 10.43 -15.34 24.05
C ASP A 322 10.02 -13.97 24.64
N LYS A 323 9.01 -13.96 25.53
CA LYS A 323 8.56 -12.75 26.25
C LYS A 323 9.63 -12.14 27.17
N LEU A 324 10.68 -12.88 27.54
CA LEU A 324 11.82 -12.34 28.29
C LEU A 324 12.57 -11.25 27.52
N PHE A 325 12.38 -11.13 26.20
CA PHE A 325 12.80 -9.93 25.44
C PHE A 325 12.31 -8.61 26.09
N PHE A 326 11.18 -8.61 26.79
CA PHE A 326 10.64 -7.42 27.48
C PHE A 326 11.17 -7.25 28.93
N CYS A 327 12.22 -7.97 29.31
CA CYS A 327 12.88 -7.84 30.62
C CYS A 327 14.22 -7.10 30.52
N ASP A 328 14.53 -6.28 31.54
CA ASP A 328 15.71 -5.40 31.55
C ASP A 328 17.04 -6.17 31.57
N GLN A 329 17.06 -7.32 32.25
CA GLN A 329 18.22 -8.19 32.37
C GLN A 329 18.57 -8.81 31.01
N ASP A 330 17.59 -9.37 30.32
CA ASP A 330 17.69 -9.90 28.96
C ASP A 330 18.11 -8.85 27.93
N GLN A 331 17.60 -7.62 28.04
CA GLN A 331 18.07 -6.51 27.20
C GLN A 331 19.57 -6.23 27.38
N SER A 332 20.14 -6.40 28.59
CA SER A 332 21.58 -6.25 28.80
C SER A 332 22.40 -7.34 28.08
N HIS A 333 21.88 -8.57 27.98
CA HIS A 333 22.50 -9.64 27.19
C HIS A 333 22.38 -9.34 25.68
N LEU A 334 21.20 -8.98 25.21
CA LEU A 334 20.92 -8.61 23.82
C LEU A 334 21.70 -7.37 23.36
N GLN A 335 22.07 -6.45 24.27
CA GLN A 335 22.87 -5.27 23.96
C GLN A 335 24.22 -5.62 23.30
N ASN A 336 24.80 -6.77 23.63
CA ASN A 336 26.15 -7.16 23.19
C ASN A 336 26.19 -7.96 21.87
N VAL A 337 25.06 -8.50 21.42
CA VAL A 337 24.94 -9.25 20.15
C VAL A 337 25.04 -8.28 18.95
N PRO A 338 25.94 -8.47 17.98
CA PRO A 338 26.06 -7.58 16.82
C PRO A 338 24.79 -7.53 15.94
N TRP A 339 24.22 -8.68 15.61
CA TRP A 339 23.03 -8.81 14.75
C TRP A 339 21.82 -9.34 15.52
N LEU A 340 20.75 -8.54 15.64
CA LEU A 340 19.45 -9.04 16.08
C LEU A 340 18.54 -9.21 14.87
N VAL A 341 17.87 -10.35 14.72
CA VAL A 341 16.93 -10.61 13.63
C VAL A 341 15.53 -10.79 14.21
N ILE A 342 14.59 -9.90 13.88
CA ILE A 342 13.23 -9.87 14.43
C ILE A 342 12.23 -10.37 13.39
N LYS A 343 11.38 -11.32 13.79
CA LYS A 343 10.11 -11.64 13.09
C LYS A 343 8.96 -11.33 14.05
N THR A 344 8.07 -10.42 13.64
CA THR A 344 6.96 -9.96 14.46
C THR A 344 5.83 -9.40 13.61
N ASP A 345 4.60 -9.59 14.07
CA ASP A 345 3.38 -9.00 13.51
C ASP A 345 2.61 -8.14 14.52
N ASN A 346 3.27 -7.77 15.63
CA ASN A 346 2.69 -7.02 16.75
C ASN A 346 3.20 -5.57 16.84
N TYR A 347 2.35 -4.67 17.35
CA TYR A 347 2.77 -3.33 17.79
C TYR A 347 3.31 -3.41 19.22
N PHE A 348 4.56 -3.83 19.39
CA PHE A 348 5.15 -4.13 20.70
C PHE A 348 5.69 -2.90 21.48
N VAL A 349 5.50 -1.69 20.95
CA VAL A 349 5.91 -0.43 21.59
C VAL A 349 5.43 -0.27 23.05
N PRO A 350 4.17 -0.58 23.44
CA PRO A 350 3.71 -0.36 24.81
C PRO A 350 4.55 -1.12 25.85
N SER A 351 4.99 -2.34 25.52
CA SER A 351 5.85 -3.15 26.38
C SER A 351 7.26 -2.56 26.54
N LEU A 352 7.75 -1.77 25.58
CA LEU A 352 9.06 -1.10 25.69
C LEU A 352 9.06 0.00 26.77
N PHE A 353 7.91 0.63 27.05
CA PHE A 353 7.75 1.57 28.17
C PHE A 353 7.74 0.91 29.54
N LEU A 354 7.67 -0.42 29.61
CA LEU A 354 7.75 -1.20 30.86
C LEU A 354 9.18 -1.66 31.18
N ILE A 355 10.15 -1.36 30.30
CA ILE A 355 11.57 -1.69 30.46
C ILE A 355 12.29 -0.52 31.16
N PRO A 356 12.76 -0.67 32.42
CA PRO A 356 13.32 0.44 33.21
C PRO A 356 14.48 1.17 32.55
N SER A 357 15.37 0.47 31.85
CA SER A 357 16.49 1.09 31.12
C SER A 357 16.06 1.95 29.93
N PHE A 358 14.84 1.79 29.42
CA PHE A 358 14.32 2.55 28.28
C PHE A 358 13.41 3.73 28.67
N ASP A 359 12.73 3.71 29.83
CA ASP A 359 11.72 4.73 30.19
C ASP A 359 12.25 6.18 30.12
N LYS A 360 13.50 6.43 30.53
CA LYS A 360 14.11 7.78 30.45
C LYS A 360 14.33 8.25 29.01
N GLU A 361 14.82 7.39 28.12
CA GLU A 361 15.02 7.75 26.71
C GLU A 361 13.65 7.89 26.01
N LEU A 362 12.71 6.98 26.28
CA LEU A 362 11.35 7.02 25.76
C LEU A 362 10.60 8.30 26.19
N SER A 363 10.68 8.69 27.45
CA SER A 363 10.02 9.90 27.98
C SER A 363 10.66 11.20 27.45
N ASN A 364 11.96 11.18 27.10
CA ASN A 364 12.60 12.31 26.40
C ASN A 364 12.16 12.38 24.92
N LEU A 365 12.06 11.23 24.24
CA LEU A 365 11.63 11.17 22.83
C LEU A 365 10.15 11.56 22.69
N PHE A 366 9.29 11.01 23.55
CA PHE A 366 7.84 11.13 23.48
C PHE A 366 7.26 11.59 24.84
N PRO A 367 7.29 12.92 25.12
CA PRO A 367 6.65 13.48 26.32
C PRO A 367 5.15 13.19 26.37
N ASP A 368 4.50 13.18 25.20
CA ASP A 368 3.17 12.61 24.97
C ASP A 368 3.35 11.16 24.47
N LYS A 369 3.08 10.18 25.35
CA LYS A 369 3.32 8.76 25.10
C LYS A 369 2.40 8.16 24.01
N GLU A 370 1.32 8.84 23.61
CA GLU A 370 0.42 8.38 22.54
C GLU A 370 0.96 8.72 21.14
N THR A 371 1.89 9.68 21.03
CA THR A 371 2.40 10.17 19.74
C THR A 371 3.42 9.26 19.04
N VAL A 372 3.80 8.13 19.63
CA VAL A 372 4.94 7.31 19.18
C VAL A 372 4.76 6.84 17.73
N PHE A 373 3.65 6.14 17.43
CA PHE A 373 3.38 5.70 16.05
C PHE A 373 3.03 6.88 15.13
N HIS A 374 2.41 7.95 15.66
CA HIS A 374 2.10 9.16 14.89
C HIS A 374 3.37 9.81 14.33
N HIS A 375 4.43 9.97 15.13
CA HIS A 375 5.69 10.53 14.66
C HIS A 375 6.50 9.53 13.84
N LEU A 376 6.74 8.31 14.35
CA LEU A 376 7.59 7.34 13.66
C LEU A 376 6.96 6.87 12.34
N GLY A 377 5.64 6.69 12.30
CA GLY A 377 4.92 6.34 11.07
C GLY A 377 4.95 7.43 10.01
N ARG A 378 4.87 8.72 10.41
CA ARG A 378 5.00 9.88 9.50
C ARG A 378 6.42 10.14 9.02
N TYR A 379 7.43 9.55 9.68
CA TYR A 379 8.85 9.64 9.31
C TYR A 379 9.31 8.45 8.44
N LEU A 380 8.76 7.25 8.65
CA LEU A 380 9.12 6.05 7.88
C LEU A 380 8.29 5.86 6.61
N PHE A 381 6.97 6.05 6.68
CA PHE A 381 6.06 5.52 5.67
C PHE A 381 5.58 6.60 4.70
N HIS A 382 6.42 6.87 3.71
CA HIS A 382 6.09 7.70 2.54
C HIS A 382 5.70 6.78 1.36
N PRO A 383 4.44 6.81 0.88
CA PRO A 383 4.02 6.01 -0.26
C PRO A 383 4.80 6.32 -1.53
N THR A 384 5.14 5.29 -2.31
CA THR A 384 5.69 5.44 -3.67
C THR A 384 4.74 6.23 -4.58
N ASN A 385 5.26 6.80 -5.68
CA ASN A 385 4.46 7.60 -6.61
C ASN A 385 3.26 6.86 -7.22
N SER A 386 3.34 5.54 -7.39
CA SER A 386 2.22 4.70 -7.84
C SER A 386 1.07 4.70 -6.82
N VAL A 387 1.38 4.41 -5.55
CA VAL A 387 0.42 4.43 -4.44
C VAL A 387 -0.08 5.85 -4.15
N TRP A 388 0.81 6.85 -4.18
CA TRP A 388 0.45 8.27 -4.03
C TRP A 388 -0.49 8.76 -5.13
N GLY A 389 -0.31 8.25 -6.36
CA GLY A 389 -1.21 8.49 -7.48
C GLY A 389 -2.63 7.96 -7.23
N LEU A 390 -2.77 6.80 -6.57
CA LEU A 390 -4.09 6.28 -6.18
C LEU A 390 -4.74 7.17 -5.10
N ILE A 391 -4.00 7.51 -4.05
CA ILE A 391 -4.47 8.34 -2.92
C ILE A 391 -4.91 9.72 -3.40
N SER A 392 -4.04 10.41 -4.16
CA SER A 392 -4.31 11.78 -4.63
C SER A 392 -5.49 11.83 -5.59
N ARG A 393 -5.56 10.94 -6.60
CA ARG A 393 -6.69 10.90 -7.55
C ARG A 393 -8.02 10.61 -6.87
N TYR A 394 -8.08 9.63 -5.97
CA TYR A 394 -9.31 9.32 -5.25
C TYR A 394 -9.75 10.49 -4.35
N TYR A 395 -8.82 11.10 -3.62
CA TYR A 395 -9.13 12.28 -2.80
C TYR A 395 -9.67 13.45 -3.63
N GLN A 396 -9.01 13.81 -4.74
CA GLN A 396 -9.44 14.94 -5.57
C GLN A 396 -10.78 14.70 -6.28
N ALA A 397 -11.06 13.46 -6.71
CA ALA A 397 -12.30 13.10 -7.39
C ALA A 397 -13.51 13.07 -6.43
N TYR A 398 -13.36 12.46 -5.24
CA TYR A 398 -14.51 12.09 -4.39
C TYR A 398 -14.56 12.84 -3.04
N LEU A 399 -13.42 13.27 -2.49
CA LEU A 399 -13.36 13.76 -1.10
C LEU A 399 -13.09 15.27 -0.99
N ALA A 400 -12.35 15.86 -1.92
CA ALA A 400 -11.84 17.23 -1.80
C ALA A 400 -12.95 18.29 -1.64
N LYS A 401 -14.11 18.10 -2.26
CA LYS A 401 -15.24 19.05 -2.22
C LYS A 401 -16.11 18.99 -0.96
N ALA A 402 -15.93 17.99 -0.09
CA ALA A 402 -16.72 17.87 1.14
C ALA A 402 -16.14 18.69 2.30
N ASP A 403 -16.98 19.47 2.99
CA ASP A 403 -16.62 20.29 4.15
C ASP A 403 -16.13 19.44 5.33
N VAL A 404 -16.83 18.32 5.56
CA VAL A 404 -16.52 17.31 6.56
C VAL A 404 -16.30 15.97 5.86
N ARG A 405 -15.26 15.25 6.28
CA ARG A 405 -14.88 13.94 5.71
C ARG A 405 -14.86 12.91 6.84
N VAL A 406 -15.64 11.85 6.70
CA VAL A 406 -15.75 10.75 7.66
C VAL A 406 -15.08 9.52 7.07
N GLY A 407 -14.23 8.85 7.86
CA GLY A 407 -13.66 7.56 7.50
C GLY A 407 -14.28 6.45 8.35
N ILE A 408 -14.95 5.49 7.71
CA ILE A 408 -15.48 4.29 8.37
C ILE A 408 -14.65 3.08 7.91
N GLN A 409 -13.73 2.64 8.76
CA GLN A 409 -12.91 1.45 8.48
C GLN A 409 -13.68 0.21 8.93
N ILE A 410 -14.01 -0.68 7.99
CA ILE A 410 -14.80 -1.89 8.26
C ILE A 410 -13.89 -3.12 8.13
N ARG A 411 -13.76 -3.90 9.21
CA ARG A 411 -13.10 -5.21 9.21
C ARG A 411 -13.87 -6.19 10.10
N VAL A 412 -14.57 -7.12 9.48
CA VAL A 412 -15.24 -8.24 10.16
C VAL A 412 -14.28 -9.42 10.21
N PHE A 413 -14.14 -10.06 11.37
CA PHE A 413 -13.35 -11.29 11.56
C PHE A 413 -14.30 -12.49 11.67
N ASP A 414 -14.82 -12.93 10.52
CA ASP A 414 -15.75 -14.04 10.40
C ASP A 414 -15.28 -14.98 9.26
N THR A 415 -15.70 -16.24 9.29
CA THR A 415 -15.50 -17.23 8.22
C THR A 415 -16.59 -17.17 7.15
N GLY A 416 -17.75 -16.60 7.45
CA GLY A 416 -18.87 -16.44 6.52
C GLY A 416 -18.65 -15.33 5.49
N THR A 417 -19.25 -15.48 4.31
CA THR A 417 -19.29 -14.43 3.29
C THR A 417 -20.40 -13.43 3.63
N GLY A 418 -20.02 -12.27 4.16
CA GLY A 418 -20.93 -11.14 4.36
C GLY A 418 -21.39 -10.46 3.05
N PRO A 419 -22.07 -9.30 3.10
CA PRO A 419 -22.26 -8.45 4.28
C PRO A 419 -23.15 -9.07 5.35
N PHE A 420 -23.02 -8.59 6.58
CA PHE A 420 -23.80 -9.03 7.72
C PHE A 420 -24.69 -7.89 8.23
N GLN A 421 -25.99 -8.14 8.39
CA GLN A 421 -26.94 -7.10 8.79
C GLN A 421 -26.54 -6.48 10.15
N TYR A 422 -26.13 -7.30 11.13
CA TYR A 422 -25.70 -6.83 12.45
C TYR A 422 -24.52 -5.84 12.40
N VAL A 423 -23.65 -5.92 11.36
CA VAL A 423 -22.54 -4.97 11.16
C VAL A 423 -23.04 -3.67 10.56
N ILE A 424 -24.01 -3.73 9.63
CA ILE A 424 -24.67 -2.54 9.07
C ILE A 424 -25.43 -1.80 10.17
N ASP A 425 -26.20 -2.52 10.97
CA ASP A 425 -26.94 -1.99 12.13
C ASP A 425 -25.98 -1.35 13.15
N GLN A 426 -24.85 -1.99 13.43
CA GLN A 426 -23.81 -1.45 14.32
C GLN A 426 -23.18 -0.16 13.76
N ILE A 427 -22.89 -0.08 12.46
CA ILE A 427 -22.34 1.12 11.81
C ILE A 427 -23.36 2.27 11.89
N LEU A 428 -24.63 2.02 11.58
CA LEU A 428 -25.69 3.02 11.66
C LEU A 428 -25.93 3.48 13.10
N ALA A 429 -26.13 2.55 14.04
CA ALA A 429 -26.35 2.88 15.45
C ALA A 429 -25.17 3.67 16.06
N CYS A 430 -23.93 3.32 15.72
CA CYS A 430 -22.74 4.05 16.17
C CYS A 430 -22.66 5.46 15.54
N SER A 431 -22.75 5.56 14.21
CA SER A 431 -22.57 6.82 13.49
C SER A 431 -23.67 7.85 13.76
N LEU A 432 -24.91 7.41 13.98
CA LEU A 432 -26.01 8.28 14.41
C LEU A 432 -25.87 8.72 15.87
N LYS A 433 -25.62 7.78 16.79
CA LYS A 433 -25.48 8.05 18.24
C LYS A 433 -24.35 9.03 18.54
N GLU A 434 -23.19 8.84 17.93
CA GLU A 434 -22.02 9.72 18.07
C GLU A 434 -22.07 10.94 17.14
N LYS A 435 -23.17 11.14 16.39
CA LYS A 435 -23.43 12.28 15.49
C LYS A 435 -22.36 12.47 14.40
N VAL A 436 -21.74 11.37 14.00
CA VAL A 436 -20.79 11.27 12.88
C VAL A 436 -21.53 11.34 11.54
N LEU A 437 -22.76 10.81 11.49
CA LEU A 437 -23.69 10.95 10.37
C LEU A 437 -25.06 11.50 10.89
N PRO A 438 -25.81 12.24 10.06
CA PRO A 438 -27.13 12.74 10.42
C PRO A 438 -28.21 11.65 10.35
N GLU A 439 -29.25 11.78 11.17
CA GLU A 439 -30.46 10.96 11.07
C GLU A 439 -31.21 11.22 9.75
N VAL A 440 -31.77 10.16 9.17
CA VAL A 440 -32.54 10.22 7.92
C VAL A 440 -34.02 10.39 8.23
N ASP A 441 -34.55 11.60 8.01
CA ASP A 441 -35.97 11.89 8.15
C ASP A 441 -36.73 11.43 6.88
N VAL A 442 -37.44 10.30 7.00
CA VAL A 442 -38.22 9.66 5.93
C VAL A 442 -39.43 10.52 5.48
N HIS A 443 -39.73 11.62 6.17
CA HIS A 443 -40.81 12.55 5.84
C HIS A 443 -40.33 13.88 5.25
N LYS A 444 -39.02 14.12 5.16
CA LYS A 444 -38.46 15.26 4.40
C LYS A 444 -38.16 14.85 2.96
N PRO A 445 -38.61 15.61 1.94
CA PRO A 445 -38.22 15.36 0.56
C PRO A 445 -36.70 15.60 0.40
N ILE A 446 -36.04 14.73 -0.37
CA ILE A 446 -34.61 14.86 -0.68
C ILE A 446 -34.41 16.14 -1.48
N ILE A 447 -33.73 17.13 -0.90
CA ILE A 447 -33.44 18.40 -1.56
C ILE A 447 -32.33 18.13 -2.59
N THR A 448 -32.72 17.91 -3.84
CA THR A 448 -31.78 17.96 -4.98
C THR A 448 -31.21 19.38 -5.06
N GLY A 449 -29.90 19.51 -4.82
CA GLY A 449 -29.20 20.77 -4.97
C GLY A 449 -29.34 21.34 -6.40
N PRO A 450 -29.20 22.67 -6.58
CA PRO A 450 -29.42 23.28 -7.89
C PRO A 450 -28.48 22.68 -8.95
N LEU A 451 -29.02 22.30 -10.11
CA LEU A 451 -28.18 22.18 -11.30
C LEU A 451 -27.60 23.57 -11.59
N GLY A 452 -26.27 23.67 -11.61
CA GLY A 452 -25.57 24.89 -11.99
C GLY A 452 -25.95 25.30 -13.42
N LYS A 453 -26.04 26.62 -13.62
CA LYS A 453 -26.10 27.24 -14.95
C LYS A 453 -24.69 27.56 -15.45
#